data_AF-A0A7K4H571-F1
#
_entry.id   AF-A0A7K4H571-F1
#
_cell.length_a   1.000
_cell.length_b   1.000
_cell.length_c   1.000
_cell.angle_alpha   90.00
_cell.angle_beta   90.00
_cell.angle_gamma   90.00
#
_symmetry.space_group_name_H-M   'P 1'
#
loop_
_entity.id
_entity.type
_entity.pdbx_description
1 polymer ?
#
loop_
_entity_poly.entity_id
_entity_poly.type
_entity_poly.pdbx_seq_one_letter_code
_entity_poly.pdbx_strand_id
1 'polypeptide(L)'
;MYSILVDNENNAKKMEQKYARKYPIFYDESKKVAGMLKQEVRLIKLGRMPGLLVIDKKGIIRYAYYGKSMHDIPENNEILQILEDINKL
;
A
#
# COMPACT_ATOMS: atom_id res chain seq x y z
N MET A 1 5.22 -7.88 -3.60
CA MET A 1 4.47 -6.90 -2.79
C MET A 1 5.47 -5.87 -2.27
N TYR A 2 5.29 -4.60 -2.60
CA TYR A 2 6.12 -3.52 -2.08
C TYR A 2 5.33 -2.78 -1.01
N SER A 3 5.77 -2.88 0.25
CA SER A 3 5.19 -2.10 1.34
C SER A 3 5.79 -0.70 1.31
N ILE A 4 4.95 0.32 1.23
CA ILE A 4 5.37 1.73 1.26
C ILE A 4 5.01 2.32 2.63
N LEU A 5 6.02 2.74 3.38
CA LEU A 5 5.86 3.47 4.63
C LEU A 5 6.11 4.96 4.38
N VAL A 6 5.10 5.79 4.61
CA VAL A 6 5.23 7.25 4.48
C VAL A 6 5.82 7.83 5.76
N ASP A 7 7.11 7.55 5.97
CA ASP A 7 7.92 7.92 7.12
C ASP A 7 9.42 7.82 6.75
N ASN A 8 10.30 7.99 7.74
CA ASN A 8 11.75 7.92 7.59
C ASN A 8 12.34 6.51 7.57
N GLU A 9 13.58 6.44 7.08
CA GLU A 9 14.35 5.19 6.99
C GLU A 9 14.48 4.48 8.35
N ASN A 10 14.70 5.24 9.43
CA ASN A 10 14.86 4.64 10.77
C ASN A 10 13.58 3.93 11.24
N ASN A 11 12.42 4.53 10.98
CA ASN A 11 11.13 3.92 11.30
C ASN A 11 10.84 2.73 10.38
N ALA A 12 11.21 2.80 9.10
CA ALA A 12 11.09 1.67 8.18
C ALA A 12 11.91 0.46 8.66
N LYS A 13 13.18 0.66 9.03
CA LYS A 13 14.03 -0.41 9.58
C LYS A 13 13.44 -1.04 10.84
N LYS A 14 12.85 -0.23 11.73
CA LYS A 14 12.14 -0.73 12.93
C LYS A 14 10.94 -1.60 12.53
N MET A 15 10.14 -1.17 11.56
CA MET A 15 8.99 -1.92 11.07
C MET A 15 9.40 -3.22 10.37
N GLU A 16 10.49 -3.20 9.60
CA GLU A 16 11.05 -4.38 8.94
C GLU A 16 11.46 -5.44 9.95
N GLN A 17 12.25 -5.05 10.96
CA GLN A 17 12.71 -5.93 12.03
C GLN A 17 11.54 -6.51 12.83
N LYS A 18 10.51 -5.68 13.09
CA LYS A 18 9.37 -6.09 13.92
C LYS A 18 8.37 -6.97 13.18
N TYR A 19 8.05 -6.63 11.94
CA TYR A 19 6.89 -7.19 11.22
C TYR A 19 7.23 -7.86 9.90
N ALA A 20 8.19 -7.32 9.12
CA ALA A 20 8.30 -7.69 7.71
C ALA A 20 9.07 -9.01 7.45
N ARG A 21 9.65 -9.65 8.48
CA ARG A 21 10.26 -11.01 8.48
C ARG A 21 10.74 -11.51 7.10
N LYS A 22 11.58 -10.71 6.40
CA LYS A 22 12.26 -10.91 5.08
C LYS A 22 11.88 -9.95 3.93
N TYR A 23 10.88 -9.08 4.06
CA TYR A 23 10.52 -8.14 3.00
C TYR A 23 11.00 -6.71 3.27
N PRO A 24 11.64 -6.03 2.30
CA PRO A 24 12.01 -4.64 2.45
C PRO A 24 10.76 -3.74 2.46
N ILE A 25 10.81 -2.67 3.24
CA ILE A 25 9.83 -1.59 3.27
C ILE A 25 10.45 -0.39 2.53
N PHE A 26 9.78 0.05 1.47
CA PHE A 26 10.11 1.32 0.83
C PHE A 26 9.63 2.46 1.71
N TYR A 27 10.51 3.40 2.06
CA TYR A 27 10.13 4.56 2.86
C TYR A 27 10.00 5.81 1.98
N ASP A 28 9.06 6.70 2.31
CA ASP A 28 8.79 7.94 1.58
C ASP A 28 8.58 9.11 2.55
N GLU A 29 9.69 9.72 2.99
CA GLU A 29 9.68 10.93 3.83
C GLU A 29 9.04 12.12 3.13
N SER A 30 9.23 12.20 1.81
CA SER A 30 8.73 13.30 0.97
C SER A 30 7.21 13.28 0.79
N LYS A 31 6.56 12.14 1.10
CA LYS A 31 5.14 11.88 0.87
C LYS A 31 4.73 11.95 -0.61
N LYS A 32 5.72 11.97 -1.52
CA LYS A 32 5.51 12.14 -2.96
C LYS A 32 4.80 10.93 -3.57
N VAL A 33 5.18 9.73 -3.17
CA VAL A 33 4.58 8.48 -3.69
C VAL A 33 3.12 8.39 -3.25
N ALA A 34 2.84 8.64 -1.97
CA ALA A 34 1.46 8.68 -1.47
C ALA A 34 0.59 9.72 -2.19
N GLY A 35 1.16 10.91 -2.48
CA GLY A 35 0.49 11.95 -3.25
C GLY A 35 0.22 11.56 -4.72
N MET A 36 1.20 10.92 -5.38
CA MET A 36 1.05 10.41 -6.75
C MET A 36 -0.03 9.33 -6.84
N LEU A 37 -0.10 8.46 -5.84
CA LEU A 37 -1.08 7.38 -5.74
C LEU A 37 -2.42 7.84 -5.14
N LYS A 38 -2.62 9.15 -4.93
CA LYS A 38 -3.87 9.74 -4.41
C LYS A 38 -4.36 9.11 -3.09
N GLN A 39 -3.44 8.62 -2.25
CA GLN A 39 -3.79 8.06 -0.95
C GLN A 39 -4.32 9.16 -0.02
N GLU A 40 -5.55 9.00 0.46
CA GLU A 40 -6.20 10.01 1.31
C GLU A 40 -5.53 10.16 2.68
N VAL A 41 -5.35 11.41 3.09
CA VAL A 41 -5.07 11.77 4.49
C VAL A 41 -6.36 12.28 5.11
N ARG A 42 -6.82 11.64 6.18
CA ARG A 42 -7.99 12.12 6.92
C ARG A 42 -7.52 12.73 8.24
N LEU A 43 -7.44 14.07 8.27
CA LEU A 43 -7.03 14.84 9.44
C LEU A 43 -7.87 14.52 10.69
N ILE A 44 -9.18 14.33 10.51
CA ILE A 44 -10.11 13.93 11.60
C ILE A 44 -9.80 12.50 12.10
N LYS A 45 -9.22 11.63 11.27
CA LYS A 45 -8.88 10.23 11.62
C LYS A 45 -7.40 10.03 11.96
N LEU A 46 -6.68 11.12 12.24
CA LEU A 46 -5.30 11.14 12.74
C LEU A 46 -4.31 10.29 11.91
N GLY A 47 -4.46 10.22 10.59
CA GLY A 47 -3.53 9.44 9.78
C GLY A 47 -3.87 9.33 8.30
N ARG A 48 -2.97 8.64 7.59
CA ARG A 48 -3.19 8.17 6.21
C ARG A 48 -4.06 6.93 6.26
N MET A 49 -5.05 6.87 5.39
CA MET A 49 -5.86 5.67 5.23
C MET A 49 -5.07 4.59 4.51
N PRO A 50 -5.30 3.30 4.81
CA PRO A 50 -4.66 2.21 4.07
C PRO A 50 -5.03 2.28 2.58
N GLY A 51 -4.07 1.95 1.73
CA GLY A 51 -4.26 1.86 0.29
C GLY A 51 -3.58 0.61 -0.25
N LEU A 52 -4.24 -0.07 -1.19
CA LEU A 52 -3.69 -1.23 -1.89
C LEU A 52 -3.91 -1.04 -3.38
N LEU A 53 -2.84 -1.18 -4.16
CA LEU A 53 -2.90 -1.07 -5.61
C LEU A 53 -2.30 -2.33 -6.24
N VAL A 54 -2.94 -2.82 -7.31
CA VAL A 54 -2.39 -3.85 -8.19
C VAL A 54 -1.98 -3.16 -9.48
N ILE A 55 -0.70 -3.26 -9.81
CA ILE A 55 -0.10 -2.66 -11.00
C ILE A 55 0.40 -3.79 -11.90
N ASP A 56 0.03 -3.74 -13.18
CA ASP A 56 0.49 -4.73 -14.15
C ASP A 56 1.96 -4.50 -14.57
N LYS A 57 2.50 -5.40 -15.40
CA LYS A 57 3.89 -5.30 -15.90
C LYS A 57 4.14 -4.10 -16.82
N LYS A 58 3.09 -3.43 -17.32
CA LYS A 58 3.17 -2.22 -18.14
C LYS A 58 3.07 -0.94 -17.30
N GLY A 59 2.99 -1.07 -15.97
CA GLY A 59 2.89 0.07 -15.06
C GLY A 59 1.48 0.66 -14.92
N ILE A 60 0.45 -0.05 -15.40
CA ILE A 60 -0.94 0.41 -15.34
C ILE A 60 -1.61 -0.16 -14.10
N ILE A 61 -2.28 0.71 -13.34
CA ILE A 61 -3.11 0.32 -12.19
C ILE A 61 -4.32 -0.46 -12.71
N ARG A 62 -4.43 -1.73 -12.32
CA ARG A 62 -5.58 -2.61 -12.64
C ARG A 62 -6.60 -2.68 -11.52
N TYR A 63 -6.18 -2.37 -10.29
CA TYR A 63 -7.06 -2.28 -9.13
C TYR A 63 -6.49 -1.28 -8.14
N ALA A 64 -7.37 -0.51 -7.51
CA ALA A 64 -7.02 0.41 -6.44
C ALA A 64 -8.09 0.34 -5.35
N TYR A 65 -7.66 0.05 -4.14
CA TYR A 65 -8.46 0.11 -2.92
C TYR A 65 -7.95 1.25 -2.05
N TYR A 66 -8.87 2.12 -1.63
CA TYR A 66 -8.61 3.19 -0.68
C TYR A 66 -9.55 3.01 0.51
N GLY A 67 -8.99 2.64 1.66
CA GLY A 67 -9.78 2.37 2.86
C GLY A 67 -10.48 3.63 3.37
N LYS A 68 -11.69 3.45 3.89
CA LYS A 68 -12.47 4.49 4.56
C LYS A 68 -12.17 4.56 6.06
N SER A 69 -11.44 3.58 6.61
CA SER A 69 -10.99 3.53 8.01
C SER A 69 -9.64 2.83 8.13
N MET A 70 -8.98 2.91 9.31
CA MET A 70 -7.69 2.25 9.53
C MET A 70 -7.77 0.71 9.47
N HIS A 71 -8.93 0.12 9.76
CA HIS A 71 -9.16 -1.33 9.69
C HIS A 71 -9.82 -1.73 8.37
N ASP A 72 -10.12 -0.76 7.51
CA ASP A 72 -10.76 -0.99 6.23
C ASP A 72 -9.71 -1.36 5.19
N ILE A 73 -9.38 -2.65 5.14
CA ILE A 73 -8.44 -3.27 4.21
C ILE A 73 -9.16 -4.39 3.45
N PRO A 74 -8.84 -4.62 2.17
CA PRO A 74 -9.51 -5.64 1.38
C PRO A 74 -9.11 -7.04 1.85
N GLU A 75 -10.03 -7.99 1.71
CA GLU A 75 -9.79 -9.39 2.05
C GLU A 75 -8.82 -10.05 1.06
N ASN A 76 -7.97 -10.95 1.54
CA ASN A 76 -6.97 -11.60 0.69
C ASN A 76 -7.58 -12.32 -0.53
N ASN A 77 -8.74 -12.96 -0.36
CA ASN A 77 -9.43 -13.67 -1.44
C ASN A 77 -9.90 -12.72 -2.55
N GLU A 78 -10.32 -11.50 -2.21
CA GLU A 78 -10.69 -10.48 -3.20
C GLU A 78 -9.48 -10.13 -4.07
N ILE A 79 -8.33 -9.88 -3.43
CA ILE A 79 -7.09 -9.53 -4.12
C ILE A 79 -6.57 -10.69 -4.99
N LEU A 80 -6.62 -11.93 -4.49
CA LEU A 80 -6.20 -13.10 -5.25
C LEU A 80 -7.09 -13.31 -6.49
N GLN A 81 -8.41 -13.13 -6.38
CA GLN A 81 -9.31 -13.22 -7.53
C GLN A 81 -8.98 -12.18 -8.60
N ILE A 82 -8.74 -10.93 -8.21
CA ILE A 82 -8.34 -9.86 -9.13
C ILE A 82 -7.03 -10.23 -9.85
N LEU A 83 -6.06 -10.79 -9.11
CA LEU A 83 -4.78 -11.22 -9.70
C LEU A 83 -4.95 -12.36 -10.69
N GLU A 84 -5.83 -13.33 -10.42
CA GLU A 84 -6.16 -14.39 -11.37
C GLU A 84 -6.78 -13.81 -12.65
N ASP A 85 -7.73 -12.90 -12.51
CA ASP A 85 -8.46 -12.35 -13.66
C ASP A 85 -7.56 -11.51 -14.56
N ILE A 86 -6.62 -10.76 -13.98
CA ILE A 86 -5.60 -10.01 -14.75
C ILE A 86 -4.67 -10.95 -15.52
N ASN A 87 -4.38 -12.14 -15.00
CA ASN A 87 -3.46 -13.11 -15.62
C ASN A 87 -4.15 -14.08 -16.61
N LYS A 88 -5.48 -14.06 -16.70
CA LYS A 88 -6.24 -14.82 -17.72
C LYS A 88 -6.32 -14.08 -19.07
N LEU A 89 -5.94 -12.79 -19.11
CA LEU A 89 -5.86 -11.93 -20.29
C LEU A 89 -4.51 -12.07 -21.01
#